data_AF-A0A2R6E7D6-F1
#
_entry.id   AF-A0A2R6E7D6-F1
#
_cell.length_a   1.000
_cell.length_b   1.000
_cell.length_c   1.000
_cell.angle_alpha   90.00
_cell.angle_beta   90.00
_cell.angle_gamma   90.00
#
_symmetry.space_group_name_H-M   'P 1'
#
loop_
_entity.id
_entity.type
_entity.pdbx_description
1 polymer ?
#
loop_
_entity_poly.entity_id
_entity_poly.type
_entity_poly.pdbx_seq_one_letter_code
_entity_poly.pdbx_strand_id
1 'polypeptide(L)'
;MDRNSSDDTDDPITRRVLSDSAYDRIRVERFTHFRQSIPRKLAIVGVLLGSLTLALPLYSLYSVDTAAYVPSIDPGAASPTVVLLGTVAVGIEFGTAVLLVGAGLYRARNEPLTESQAISVFNVENFATYVGFGTGGFVVAVTLGLFALGLGGAESLSWYAETMASNPFRSTGLGFTVTHFATVALSAALAVALAREYVATRLP
;
A
#
# COMPACT_ATOMS: atom_id res chain seq x y z
N MET A 1 -9.57 -53.49 -10.30
CA MET A 1 -10.56 -53.22 -9.23
C MET A 1 -10.29 -51.82 -8.74
N ASP A 2 -11.13 -50.93 -9.22
CA ASP A 2 -11.04 -49.48 -9.14
C ASP A 2 -11.09 -48.96 -7.69
N ARG A 3 -10.15 -48.08 -7.35
CA ARG A 3 -10.36 -47.07 -6.32
C ARG A 3 -10.61 -45.74 -7.03
N ASN A 4 -11.82 -45.60 -7.54
CA ASN A 4 -12.36 -44.34 -8.00
C ASN A 4 -12.72 -43.53 -6.73
N SER A 5 -11.74 -42.83 -6.16
CA SER A 5 -11.98 -41.91 -5.05
C SER A 5 -12.64 -40.65 -5.61
N SER A 6 -13.93 -40.54 -5.34
CA SER A 6 -14.84 -39.45 -5.68
C SER A 6 -14.51 -38.13 -4.96
N ASP A 7 -13.27 -37.65 -5.04
CA ASP A 7 -12.79 -36.49 -4.28
C ASP A 7 -12.27 -35.33 -5.15
N ASP A 8 -12.43 -35.40 -6.48
CA ASP A 8 -11.92 -34.38 -7.42
C ASP A 8 -12.97 -33.33 -7.84
N THR A 9 -14.13 -33.31 -7.20
CA THR A 9 -15.20 -32.32 -7.50
C THR A 9 -15.18 -31.09 -6.59
N ASP A 10 -14.26 -31.04 -5.63
CA ASP A 10 -14.17 -29.95 -4.65
C ASP A 10 -12.88 -29.13 -4.75
N ASP A 11 -12.22 -29.15 -5.92
CA ASP A 11 -11.14 -28.20 -6.19
C ASP A 11 -11.71 -26.77 -6.36
N PRO A 12 -11.31 -25.80 -5.53
CA PRO A 12 -11.71 -24.40 -5.67
C PRO A 12 -11.35 -23.79 -7.03
N ILE A 13 -10.40 -24.36 -7.78
CA ILE A 13 -10.09 -23.97 -9.16
C ILE A 13 -11.20 -24.43 -10.10
N THR A 14 -11.57 -25.71 -10.07
CA THR A 14 -12.65 -26.28 -10.89
C THR A 14 -13.99 -25.59 -10.62
N ARG A 15 -14.31 -25.28 -9.36
CA ARG A 15 -15.54 -24.54 -8.98
C ARG A 15 -15.56 -23.10 -9.53
N ARG A 16 -14.40 -22.44 -9.65
CA ARG A 16 -14.31 -21.08 -10.21
C ARG A 16 -14.33 -21.07 -11.74
N VAL A 17 -13.71 -22.07 -12.38
CA VAL A 17 -13.79 -22.25 -13.84
C VAL A 17 -15.23 -22.53 -14.27
N LEU A 18 -15.94 -23.36 -13.51
CA LEU A 18 -17.35 -23.68 -13.71
C LEU A 18 -18.31 -22.62 -13.15
N SER A 19 -17.82 -21.50 -12.60
CA SER A 19 -18.69 -20.44 -12.09
C SER A 19 -19.31 -19.63 -13.22
N ASP A 20 -20.56 -19.21 -13.03
CA ASP A 20 -21.29 -18.33 -13.97
C ASP A 20 -20.74 -16.89 -14.00
N SER A 21 -19.78 -16.57 -13.13
CA SER A 21 -19.08 -15.29 -13.10
C SER A 21 -17.96 -15.26 -14.15
N ALA A 22 -18.18 -14.52 -15.25
CA ALA A 22 -17.16 -14.28 -16.27
C ALA A 22 -15.86 -13.70 -15.68
N TYR A 23 -15.97 -12.91 -14.61
CA TYR A 23 -14.83 -12.35 -13.89
C TYR A 23 -14.00 -13.42 -13.17
N ASP A 24 -14.63 -14.35 -12.45
CA ASP A 24 -13.88 -15.39 -11.71
C ASP A 24 -13.20 -16.37 -12.66
N ARG A 25 -13.81 -16.62 -13.82
CA ARG A 25 -13.20 -17.38 -14.92
C ARG A 25 -11.95 -16.70 -15.46
N ILE A 26 -12.04 -15.42 -15.84
CA ILE A 26 -10.89 -14.64 -16.34
C ILE A 26 -9.77 -14.57 -15.29
N ARG A 27 -10.12 -14.42 -14.01
CA ARG A 27 -9.14 -14.36 -12.92
C ARG A 27 -8.39 -15.68 -12.71
N VAL A 28 -8.99 -16.82 -13.00
CA VAL A 28 -8.34 -18.13 -12.96
C VAL A 28 -7.51 -18.38 -14.23
N GLU A 29 -8.04 -18.03 -15.40
CA GLU A 29 -7.38 -18.23 -16.69
C GLU A 29 -6.16 -17.32 -16.88
N ARG A 30 -6.26 -16.05 -16.49
CA ARG A 30 -5.15 -15.10 -16.57
C ARG A 30 -4.36 -15.16 -15.27
N PHE A 31 -3.32 -15.98 -15.28
CA PHE A 31 -2.30 -16.02 -14.22
C PHE A 31 -1.87 -14.60 -13.81
N THR A 32 -2.31 -14.14 -12.64
CA THR A 32 -1.79 -12.95 -11.98
C THR A 32 -0.95 -13.37 -10.77
N HIS A 33 0.14 -12.66 -10.50
CA HIS A 33 1.00 -12.94 -9.33
C HIS A 33 0.24 -12.67 -8.02
N PHE A 34 -0.68 -11.71 -8.03
CA PHE A 34 -1.45 -11.29 -6.85
C PHE A 34 -2.89 -11.81 -6.91
N ARG A 35 -3.05 -13.09 -6.56
CA ARG A 35 -4.33 -13.81 -6.61
C ARG A 35 -5.30 -13.46 -5.49
N GLN A 36 -4.99 -12.52 -4.59
CA GLN A 36 -5.87 -12.17 -3.46
C GLN A 36 -7.16 -11.46 -3.93
N SER A 37 -8.24 -11.52 -3.13
CA SER A 37 -9.47 -10.78 -3.40
C SER A 37 -9.30 -9.27 -3.21
N ILE A 38 -10.15 -8.45 -3.84
CA ILE A 38 -10.12 -6.98 -3.70
C ILE A 38 -10.10 -6.53 -2.22
N PRO A 39 -10.95 -7.06 -1.31
CA PRO A 39 -10.89 -6.69 0.10
C PRO A 39 -9.55 -7.03 0.76
N ARG A 40 -8.91 -8.13 0.37
CA ARG A 40 -7.58 -8.49 0.90
C ARG A 40 -6.50 -7.58 0.34
N LYS A 41 -6.59 -7.15 -0.92
CA LYS A 41 -5.68 -6.16 -1.50
C LYS A 41 -5.80 -4.80 -0.81
N LEU A 42 -7.03 -4.35 -0.56
CA LEU A 42 -7.29 -3.14 0.22
C LEU A 42 -6.75 -3.24 1.64
N ALA A 43 -6.80 -4.42 2.27
CA ALA A 43 -6.18 -4.63 3.58
C ALA A 43 -4.66 -4.41 3.54
N ILE A 44 -3.98 -4.90 2.50
CA ILE A 44 -2.54 -4.71 2.32
C ILE A 44 -2.22 -3.22 2.11
N VAL A 45 -2.95 -2.53 1.22
CA VAL A 45 -2.81 -1.08 1.02
C VAL A 45 -3.03 -0.30 2.32
N GLY A 46 -4.06 -0.66 3.08
CA GLY A 46 -4.33 -0.06 4.39
C GLY A 46 -3.20 -0.28 5.39
N VAL A 47 -2.57 -1.46 5.40
CA VAL A 47 -1.38 -1.74 6.22
C VAL A 47 -0.16 -0.94 5.75
N LEU A 48 0.06 -0.80 4.44
CA LEU A 48 1.16 0.01 3.89
C LEU A 48 1.00 1.50 4.22
N LEU A 49 -0.21 2.05 4.09
CA LEU A 49 -0.52 3.41 4.54
C LEU A 49 -0.38 3.54 6.07
N GLY A 50 -0.86 2.54 6.81
CA GLY A 50 -0.78 2.52 8.26
C GLY A 50 0.66 2.43 8.77
N SER A 51 1.55 1.71 8.09
CA SER A 51 2.95 1.60 8.50
C SER A 51 3.71 2.92 8.36
N LEU A 52 3.34 3.79 7.41
CA LEU A 52 3.92 5.13 7.29
C LEU A 52 3.71 5.99 8.55
N THR A 53 2.69 5.67 9.37
CA THR A 53 2.50 6.34 10.67
C THR A 53 3.65 6.11 11.63
N LEU A 54 4.44 5.04 11.43
CA LEU A 54 5.66 4.76 12.20
C LEU A 54 6.74 5.82 12.00
N ALA A 55 6.67 6.64 10.96
CA ALA A 55 7.60 7.77 10.79
C ALA A 55 7.61 8.68 12.03
N LEU A 56 6.46 8.92 12.67
CA LEU A 56 6.37 9.76 13.86
C LEU A 56 7.10 9.15 15.08
N PRO A 57 6.79 7.92 15.55
CA PRO A 57 7.52 7.33 16.66
C PRO A 57 9.00 7.09 16.32
N LEU A 58 9.35 6.71 15.08
CA LEU A 58 10.75 6.56 14.68
C LEU A 58 11.51 7.89 14.83
N TYR A 59 10.94 8.99 14.33
CA TYR A 59 11.56 10.31 14.45
C TYR A 59 11.63 10.81 15.89
N SER A 60 10.60 10.51 16.69
CA SER A 60 10.53 10.93 18.10
C SER A 60 11.59 10.25 18.98
N LEU A 61 12.21 9.17 18.50
CA LEU A 61 13.27 8.44 19.20
C LEU A 61 14.68 8.96 18.87
N TYR A 62 14.80 9.98 18.01
CA TYR A 62 16.10 10.52 17.64
C TYR A 62 16.78 11.19 18.84
N SER A 63 18.09 10.97 18.99
CA SER A 63 18.88 11.62 20.04
C SER A 63 19.17 13.08 19.69
N VAL A 64 19.49 13.88 20.70
CA VAL A 64 19.88 15.30 20.54
C VAL A 64 21.10 15.45 19.64
N ASP A 65 21.99 14.45 19.61
CA ASP A 65 23.20 14.46 18.77
C ASP A 65 22.88 14.48 17.27
N THR A 66 21.67 14.06 16.87
CA THR A 66 21.22 14.12 15.47
C THR A 66 20.84 15.54 15.01
N ALA A 67 20.80 16.53 15.91
CA ALA A 67 20.32 17.89 15.63
C ALA A 67 21.07 18.59 14.48
N ALA A 68 22.34 18.23 14.22
CA ALA A 68 23.10 18.78 13.11
C ALA A 68 22.63 18.28 11.72
N TYR A 69 21.91 17.16 11.68
CA TYR A 69 21.49 16.49 10.43
C TYR A 69 19.99 16.65 10.15
N VAL A 70 19.20 17.08 11.12
CA VAL A 70 17.75 17.18 11.02
C VAL A 70 17.29 18.62 11.21
N PRO A 71 16.11 19.02 10.68
CA PRO A 71 15.69 20.42 10.71
C PRO A 71 15.22 20.87 12.10
N SER A 72 14.76 19.93 12.93
CA SER A 72 14.37 20.12 14.33
C SER A 72 14.35 18.76 15.01
N ILE A 73 14.60 18.70 16.32
CA ILE A 73 14.37 17.47 17.12
C ILE A 73 12.87 17.27 17.39
N ASP A 74 12.09 18.35 17.41
CA ASP A 74 10.65 18.27 17.57
C ASP A 74 9.97 17.83 16.25
N PRO A 75 9.30 16.67 16.18
CA PRO A 75 8.58 16.20 14.99
C PRO A 75 7.39 17.09 14.62
N GLY A 76 6.90 17.93 15.54
CA GLY A 76 5.87 18.93 15.28
C GLY A 76 6.37 20.07 14.40
N ALA A 77 7.66 20.40 14.51
CA ALA A 77 8.31 21.47 13.76
C ALA A 77 9.24 20.96 12.63
N ALA A 78 9.62 19.69 12.65
CA ALA A 78 10.51 19.10 11.65
C ALA A 78 9.81 18.84 10.31
N SER A 79 10.34 19.42 9.22
CA SER A 79 9.84 19.25 7.85
C SER A 79 10.94 18.70 6.90
N PRO A 80 11.39 17.45 7.08
CA PRO A 80 12.50 16.87 6.30
C PRO A 80 12.10 16.40 4.90
N THR A 81 13.02 16.42 3.93
CA THR A 81 12.77 16.02 2.53
C THR A 81 12.25 14.60 2.37
N VAL A 82 12.64 13.67 3.23
CA VAL A 82 12.11 12.29 3.24
C VAL A 82 10.59 12.23 3.40
N VAL A 83 9.95 13.23 4.02
CA VAL A 83 8.49 13.33 4.10
C VAL A 83 7.86 13.52 2.72
N LEU A 84 8.53 14.17 1.77
CA LEU A 84 8.02 14.30 0.40
C LEU A 84 7.99 12.94 -0.30
N LEU A 85 9.03 12.12 -0.11
CA LEU A 85 9.05 10.74 -0.61
C LEU A 85 7.91 9.92 0.01
N GLY A 86 7.73 10.03 1.33
CA GLY A 86 6.61 9.40 2.03
C GLY A 86 5.25 9.86 1.50
N THR A 87 5.10 11.14 1.19
CA THR A 87 3.87 11.70 0.61
C THR A 87 3.57 11.12 -0.78
N VAL A 88 4.61 10.88 -1.59
CA VAL A 88 4.46 10.17 -2.87
C VAL A 88 3.96 8.74 -2.64
N ALA A 89 4.50 8.02 -1.65
CA ALA A 89 3.98 6.71 -1.27
C ALA A 89 2.50 6.77 -0.85
N VAL A 90 2.11 7.74 -0.01
CA VAL A 90 0.70 7.94 0.36
C VAL A 90 -0.17 8.14 -0.90
N GLY A 91 0.27 8.98 -1.84
CA GLY A 91 -0.47 9.22 -3.09
C GLY A 91 -0.65 7.97 -3.94
N ILE A 92 0.41 7.18 -4.11
CA ILE A 92 0.38 5.92 -4.87
C ILE A 92 -0.56 4.90 -4.21
N GLU A 93 -0.40 4.69 -2.90
CA GLU A 93 -1.20 3.70 -2.15
C GLU A 93 -2.67 4.13 -2.07
N PHE A 94 -2.94 5.41 -1.79
CA PHE A 94 -4.31 5.91 -1.75
C PHE A 94 -4.98 5.86 -3.12
N GLY A 95 -4.26 6.23 -4.19
CA GLY A 95 -4.74 6.08 -5.57
C GLY A 95 -5.03 4.61 -5.93
N THR A 96 -4.17 3.69 -5.49
CA THR A 96 -4.39 2.24 -5.62
C THR A 96 -5.68 1.81 -4.91
N ALA A 97 -5.91 2.27 -3.68
CA ALA A 97 -7.13 1.98 -2.95
C ALA A 97 -8.38 2.50 -3.68
N VAL A 98 -8.34 3.72 -4.21
CA VAL A 98 -9.46 4.30 -4.99
C VAL A 98 -9.78 3.44 -6.20
N LEU A 99 -8.78 2.99 -6.97
CA LEU A 99 -8.99 2.11 -8.12
C LEU A 99 -9.57 0.75 -7.71
N LEU A 100 -9.07 0.15 -6.63
CA LEU A 100 -9.57 -1.13 -6.12
C LEU A 100 -11.01 -1.04 -5.59
N VAL A 101 -11.34 0.04 -4.88
CA VAL A 101 -12.72 0.32 -4.43
C VAL A 101 -13.62 0.53 -5.63
N GLY A 102 -13.19 1.33 -6.62
CA GLY A 102 -13.91 1.55 -7.86
C GLY A 102 -14.21 0.25 -8.60
N ALA A 103 -13.19 -0.61 -8.77
CA ALA A 103 -13.34 -1.93 -9.38
C ALA A 103 -14.33 -2.82 -8.60
N GLY A 104 -14.21 -2.87 -7.26
CA GLY A 104 -15.10 -3.65 -6.41
C GLY A 104 -16.56 -3.18 -6.47
N LEU A 105 -16.80 -1.87 -6.37
CA LEU A 105 -18.15 -1.32 -6.45
C LEU A 105 -18.75 -1.40 -7.85
N TYR A 106 -17.93 -1.29 -8.90
CA TYR A 106 -18.38 -1.50 -10.27
C TYR A 106 -18.86 -2.95 -10.47
N ARG A 107 -18.11 -3.94 -9.96
CA ARG A 107 -18.53 -5.34 -9.98
C ARG A 107 -19.85 -5.55 -9.23
N ALA A 108 -19.91 -5.10 -7.98
CA ALA A 108 -21.10 -5.26 -7.14
C ALA A 108 -22.39 -4.67 -7.73
N ARG A 109 -22.27 -3.63 -8.58
CA ARG A 109 -23.44 -2.96 -9.20
C ARG A 109 -23.83 -3.50 -10.56
N ASN A 110 -22.92 -4.15 -11.30
CA ASN A 110 -23.12 -4.50 -12.71
C ASN A 110 -23.04 -6.00 -12.97
N GLU A 111 -23.05 -6.84 -11.93
CA GLU A 111 -23.15 -8.28 -12.13
C GLU A 111 -24.55 -8.69 -12.64
N PRO A 112 -24.64 -9.64 -13.61
CA PRO A 112 -23.53 -10.35 -14.24
C PRO A 112 -22.80 -9.50 -15.30
N LEU A 113 -21.47 -9.51 -15.25
CA LEU A 113 -20.62 -8.75 -16.18
C LEU A 113 -20.49 -9.44 -17.53
N THR A 114 -20.49 -8.64 -18.60
CA THR A 114 -20.01 -9.11 -19.91
C THR A 114 -18.51 -9.39 -19.86
N GLU A 115 -18.02 -10.23 -20.77
CA GLU A 115 -16.59 -10.60 -20.85
C GLU A 115 -15.68 -9.37 -21.00
N SER A 116 -16.06 -8.42 -21.86
CA SER A 116 -15.30 -7.17 -22.06
C SER A 116 -15.22 -6.33 -20.78
N GLN A 117 -16.32 -6.21 -20.03
CA GLN A 117 -16.33 -5.51 -18.74
C GLN A 117 -15.47 -6.23 -17.71
N ALA A 118 -15.55 -7.56 -17.64
CA ALA A 118 -14.75 -8.37 -16.74
C ALA A 118 -13.23 -8.23 -17.02
N ILE A 119 -12.82 -8.22 -18.30
CA ILE A 119 -11.43 -7.96 -18.70
C ILE A 119 -10.99 -6.56 -18.27
N SER A 120 -11.82 -5.54 -18.52
CA SER A 120 -11.48 -4.15 -18.17
C SER A 120 -11.27 -3.98 -16.66
N VAL A 121 -12.20 -4.50 -15.86
CA VAL A 121 -12.11 -4.47 -14.39
C VAL A 121 -10.87 -5.22 -13.91
N PHE A 122 -10.59 -6.40 -14.47
CA PHE A 122 -9.42 -7.19 -14.12
C PHE A 122 -8.10 -6.47 -14.47
N ASN A 123 -8.05 -5.75 -15.59
CA ASN A 123 -6.89 -4.96 -15.98
C ASN A 123 -6.65 -3.79 -15.03
N VAL A 124 -7.71 -3.06 -14.65
CA VAL A 124 -7.62 -1.97 -13.67
C VAL A 124 -7.12 -2.50 -12.32
N GLU A 125 -7.68 -3.62 -11.87
CA GLU A 125 -7.26 -4.26 -10.63
C GLU A 125 -5.80 -4.69 -10.66
N ASN A 126 -5.35 -5.36 -11.73
CA ASN A 126 -3.95 -5.80 -11.85
C ASN A 126 -3.00 -4.61 -11.93
N PHE A 127 -3.32 -3.61 -12.75
CA PHE A 127 -2.52 -2.39 -12.86
C PHE A 127 -2.37 -1.72 -11.48
N ALA A 128 -3.49 -1.49 -10.79
CA ALA A 128 -3.48 -0.92 -9.45
C ALA A 128 -2.64 -1.78 -8.49
N THR A 129 -2.75 -3.11 -8.56
CA THR A 129 -1.99 -4.01 -7.68
C THR A 129 -0.49 -3.94 -7.92
N TYR A 130 -0.03 -3.93 -9.17
CA TYR A 130 1.41 -3.83 -9.47
C TYR A 130 1.99 -2.48 -9.08
N VAL A 131 1.27 -1.39 -9.37
CA VAL A 131 1.70 -0.04 -9.02
C VAL A 131 1.73 0.16 -7.51
N GLY A 132 0.66 -0.23 -6.81
CA GLY A 132 0.61 -0.15 -5.35
C GLY A 132 1.64 -1.05 -4.69
N PHE A 133 1.58 -2.37 -4.90
CA PHE A 133 2.43 -3.29 -4.14
C PHE A 133 3.90 -3.25 -4.56
N GLY A 134 4.15 -3.03 -5.85
CA GLY A 134 5.51 -2.89 -6.37
C GLY A 134 6.08 -1.53 -6.02
N THR A 135 5.62 -0.48 -6.70
CA THR A 135 6.19 0.86 -6.57
C THR A 135 5.83 1.50 -5.22
N GLY A 136 4.54 1.49 -4.85
CA GLY A 136 4.08 2.07 -3.57
C GLY A 136 4.74 1.40 -2.37
N GLY A 137 4.65 0.07 -2.29
CA GLY A 137 5.27 -0.73 -1.23
C GLY A 137 6.79 -0.53 -1.14
N PHE A 138 7.49 -0.42 -2.26
CA PHE A 138 8.92 -0.11 -2.27
C PHE A 138 9.21 1.29 -1.71
N VAL A 139 8.46 2.31 -2.15
CA VAL A 139 8.64 3.68 -1.66
C VAL A 139 8.30 3.78 -0.17
N VAL A 140 7.30 3.05 0.31
CA VAL A 140 6.99 2.92 1.75
C VAL A 140 8.17 2.34 2.51
N ALA A 141 8.74 1.23 2.04
CA ALA A 141 9.87 0.58 2.67
C ALA A 141 11.12 1.48 2.70
N VAL A 142 11.43 2.16 1.60
CA VAL A 142 12.54 3.11 1.54
C VAL A 142 12.31 4.28 2.50
N THR A 143 11.10 4.84 2.53
CA THR A 143 10.77 5.96 3.44
C THR A 143 10.98 5.55 4.89
N LEU A 144 10.42 4.42 5.32
CA LEU A 144 10.56 3.93 6.68
C LEU A 144 12.00 3.51 7.01
N GLY A 145 12.73 2.94 6.04
CA GLY A 145 14.16 2.62 6.19
C GLY A 145 15.00 3.87 6.42
N LEU A 146 14.71 4.96 5.72
CA LEU A 146 15.37 6.25 5.95
C LEU A 146 15.04 6.82 7.33
N PHE A 147 13.78 6.76 7.80
CA PHE A 147 13.45 7.13 9.18
C PHE A 147 14.15 6.23 10.22
N ALA A 148 14.26 4.92 9.95
CA ALA A 148 14.96 4.00 10.84
C ALA A 148 16.47 4.29 10.91
N LEU A 149 17.08 4.80 9.84
CA LEU A 149 18.49 5.19 9.82
C LEU A 149 18.83 6.22 10.91
N GLY A 150 17.92 7.16 11.19
CA GLY A 150 18.15 8.17 12.24
C GLY A 150 18.19 7.61 13.66
N LEU A 151 17.67 6.39 13.88
CA LEU A 151 17.84 5.69 15.16
C LEU A 151 19.30 5.31 15.43
N GLY A 152 20.12 5.18 14.39
CA GLY A 152 21.56 4.97 14.51
C GLY A 152 22.36 6.22 14.86
N GLY A 153 21.68 7.35 15.15
CA GLY A 153 22.29 8.58 15.61
C GLY A 153 23.09 9.34 14.54
N ALA A 154 23.92 10.28 15.01
CA ALA A 154 24.71 11.17 14.16
C ALA A 154 25.64 10.42 13.20
N GLU A 155 26.26 9.32 13.66
CA GLU A 155 27.20 8.51 12.85
C GLU A 155 26.52 7.86 11.64
N SER A 156 25.31 7.32 11.83
CA SER A 156 24.55 6.71 10.72
C SER A 156 24.09 7.75 9.70
N LEU A 157 23.69 8.92 10.18
CA LEU A 157 23.28 10.03 9.32
C LEU A 157 24.47 10.67 8.58
N SER A 158 25.62 10.79 9.23
CA SER A 158 26.85 11.30 8.61
C SER A 158 27.35 10.35 7.52
N TRP A 159 27.44 9.05 7.83
CA TRP A 159 27.83 8.02 6.88
C TRP A 159 26.95 8.02 5.63
N TYR A 160 25.62 8.10 5.81
CA TYR A 160 24.70 8.14 4.68
C TYR A 160 24.87 9.41 3.86
N ALA A 161 24.96 10.58 4.53
CA ALA A 161 25.10 11.86 3.86
C ALA A 161 26.39 11.95 3.03
N GLU A 162 27.49 11.37 3.53
CA GLU A 162 28.77 11.27 2.82
C GLU A 162 28.67 10.29 1.65
N THR A 163 28.13 9.09 1.88
CA THR A 163 28.04 8.03 0.86
C THR A 163 27.12 8.41 -0.30
N MET A 164 25.97 9.02 0.00
CA MET A 164 24.95 9.38 -0.99
C MET A 164 25.09 10.82 -1.50
N ALA A 165 26.10 11.56 -1.02
CA ALA A 165 26.30 12.99 -1.27
C ALA A 165 25.02 13.84 -1.03
N SER A 166 24.12 13.37 -0.17
CA SER A 166 22.79 13.96 0.04
C SER A 166 22.25 13.58 1.42
N ASN A 167 21.64 14.55 2.11
CA ASN A 167 20.99 14.32 3.39
C ASN A 167 19.46 14.33 3.19
N PRO A 168 18.77 13.18 3.41
CA PRO A 168 17.32 13.05 3.21
C PRO A 168 16.52 13.80 4.28
N PHE A 169 17.16 14.26 5.35
CA PHE A 169 16.56 15.04 6.42
C PHE A 169 16.76 16.54 6.29
N ARG A 170 17.30 17.04 5.17
CA ARG A 170 17.32 18.49 4.93
C ARG A 170 15.91 19.08 4.99
N SER A 171 15.80 20.30 5.50
CA SER A 171 14.51 21.00 5.54
C SER A 171 13.97 21.21 4.13
N THR A 172 12.68 20.94 3.93
CA THR A 172 11.97 21.25 2.67
C THR A 172 11.56 22.70 2.57
N GLY A 173 11.47 23.42 3.71
CA GLY A 173 10.92 24.78 3.77
C GLY A 173 9.41 24.90 3.57
N LEU A 174 8.69 23.77 3.37
CA LEU A 174 7.25 23.76 3.07
C LEU A 174 6.35 23.79 4.32
N GLY A 175 6.91 23.61 5.51
CA GLY A 175 6.15 23.54 6.76
C GLY A 175 5.31 22.27 6.94
N PHE A 176 5.39 21.31 6.01
CA PHE A 176 4.68 20.04 6.10
C PHE A 176 5.47 19.06 6.96
N THR A 177 5.13 19.03 8.25
CA THR A 177 5.95 18.37 9.27
C THR A 177 5.74 16.86 9.35
N VAL A 178 6.64 16.16 10.06
CA VAL A 178 6.52 14.71 10.33
C VAL A 178 5.17 14.38 10.98
N THR A 179 4.69 15.25 11.88
CA THR A 179 3.38 15.08 12.53
C THR A 179 2.22 15.20 11.53
N HIS A 180 2.25 16.17 10.62
CA HIS A 180 1.24 16.29 9.55
C HIS A 180 1.24 15.05 8.67
N PHE A 181 2.43 14.60 8.25
CA PHE A 181 2.60 13.40 7.44
C PHE A 181 1.99 12.15 8.10
N ALA A 182 2.34 11.88 9.36
CA ALA A 182 1.80 10.73 10.09
C ALA A 182 0.27 10.81 10.25
N THR A 183 -0.27 12.01 10.47
CA THR A 183 -1.72 12.24 10.57
C THR A 183 -2.43 11.95 9.26
N VAL A 184 -1.88 12.41 8.13
CA VAL A 184 -2.41 12.12 6.79
C VAL A 184 -2.35 10.63 6.48
N ALA A 185 -1.22 9.98 6.76
CA ALA A 185 -1.05 8.54 6.57
C ALA A 185 -2.07 7.72 7.39
N LEU A 186 -2.26 8.08 8.67
CA LEU A 186 -3.25 7.43 9.54
C LEU A 186 -4.67 7.63 9.02
N SER A 187 -5.01 8.86 8.63
CA SER A 187 -6.34 9.20 8.11
C SER A 187 -6.64 8.43 6.82
N ALA A 188 -5.66 8.34 5.92
CA ALA A 188 -5.77 7.55 4.69
C ALA A 188 -5.94 6.05 4.99
N ALA A 189 -5.14 5.50 5.92
CA ALA A 189 -5.25 4.10 6.33
C ALA A 189 -6.64 3.77 6.90
N LEU A 190 -7.18 4.65 7.76
CA LEU A 190 -8.52 4.49 8.32
C LEU A 190 -9.61 4.58 7.25
N ALA A 191 -9.50 5.54 6.32
CA ALA A 191 -10.43 5.67 5.21
C ALA A 191 -10.42 4.41 4.32
N VAL A 192 -9.24 3.84 4.04
CA VAL A 192 -9.10 2.58 3.28
C VAL A 192 -9.64 1.39 4.06
N ALA A 193 -9.46 1.34 5.39
CA ALA A 193 -10.04 0.29 6.22
C ALA A 193 -11.57 0.30 6.20
N LEU A 194 -12.19 1.48 6.28
CA LEU A 194 -13.64 1.64 6.14
C LEU A 194 -14.13 1.28 4.74
N ALA A 195 -13.41 1.73 3.71
CA ALA A 195 -13.76 1.44 2.32
C ALA A 195 -13.64 -0.06 2.01
N ARG A 196 -12.64 -0.74 2.58
CA ARG A 196 -12.49 -2.20 2.51
C ARG A 196 -13.72 -2.90 3.07
N GLU A 197 -14.16 -2.53 4.27
CA GLU A 197 -15.32 -3.16 4.90
C GLU A 197 -16.58 -2.93 4.08
N TYR A 198 -16.78 -1.70 3.62
CA TYR A 198 -17.88 -1.36 2.73
C TYR A 198 -17.88 -2.20 1.44
N VAL A 199 -16.74 -2.35 0.77
CA VAL A 199 -16.61 -3.18 -0.43
C VAL A 199 -16.83 -4.66 -0.12
N ALA A 200 -16.34 -5.16 1.01
CA ALA A 200 -16.52 -6.56 1.42
C ALA A 200 -17.99 -6.92 1.63
N THR A 201 -18.81 -6.00 2.15
CA THR A 201 -20.27 -6.23 2.30
C THR A 201 -21.05 -6.20 0.99
N ARG A 202 -20.44 -5.70 -0.09
CA ARG A 202 -21.10 -5.49 -1.39
C ARG A 202 -20.70 -6.51 -2.45
N LEU A 203 -19.54 -7.14 -2.29
CA LEU A 203 -19.09 -8.20 -3.18
C LEU A 203 -19.67 -9.55 -2.71
N PRO A 204 -20.24 -10.37 -3.63
CA PRO A 204 -20.72 -11.71 -3.32
C PRO A 204 -19.60 -12.71 -3.01
#